data_AF-A0A931K171-F1
#
_entry.id   AF-A0A931K171-F1
#
_cell.length_a   1.000
_cell.length_b   1.000
_cell.length_c   1.000
_cell.angle_alpha   90.00
_cell.angle_beta   90.00
_cell.angle_gamma   90.00
#
_symmetry.space_group_name_H-M   'P 1'
#
loop_
_entity.id
_entity.type
_entity.pdbx_description
1 polymer ?
#
loop_
_entity_poly.entity_id
_entity_poly.type
_entity_poly.pdbx_seq_one_letter_code
_entity_poly.pdbx_strand_id
1 'polypeptide(L)'
;MFIFGTRAFGRTCHVKGVFHVVTKFFHINFVPLVPVGSYVVIGDKTFRAPAVKVPLQWKSLGVAWLRFLCFGLTVFGLIGVIAISTEQPVKVGPLGLAIFTTLLGLGLVVLTYTLPPITRTSYQRAVDLAMQAKFTPAGLVRLEAAFGRITPEQAAAALEQLALAKQAELEPQPEPTPAG
;
A
#
# COMPACT_ATOMS: atom_id res chain seq x y z
N MET A 1 -26.95 13.48 -0.76
CA MET A 1 -26.37 12.72 -1.89
C MET A 1 -25.42 11.68 -1.32
N PHE A 2 -25.59 10.40 -1.64
CA PHE A 2 -24.69 9.32 -1.19
C PHE A 2 -23.65 9.04 -2.27
N ILE A 3 -22.38 8.87 -1.87
CA ILE A 3 -21.28 8.52 -2.79
C ILE A 3 -20.92 7.05 -2.57
N PHE A 4 -21.25 6.21 -3.55
CA PHE A 4 -20.91 4.79 -3.59
C PHE A 4 -19.72 4.54 -4.51
N GLY A 5 -18.90 3.55 -4.18
CA GLY A 5 -17.80 3.17 -5.05
C GLY A 5 -16.89 2.14 -4.45
N THR A 6 -15.77 1.91 -5.14
CA THR A 6 -14.69 1.08 -4.61
C THR A 6 -13.40 1.86 -4.58
N ARG A 7 -12.65 1.74 -3.48
CA ARG A 7 -11.38 2.45 -3.30
C ARG A 7 -10.37 1.56 -2.58
N ALA A 8 -9.10 1.74 -2.92
CA ALA A 8 -8.00 1.09 -2.24
C ALA A 8 -7.68 1.79 -0.92
N PHE A 9 -7.65 1.01 0.17
CA PHE A 9 -7.29 1.43 1.52
C PHE A 9 -6.21 0.52 2.09
N GLY A 10 -5.67 0.90 3.25
CA GLY A 10 -4.77 0.04 4.01
C GLY A 10 -3.46 -0.28 3.30
N ARG A 11 -2.80 0.73 2.71
CA ARG A 11 -1.46 0.56 2.12
C ARG A 11 -0.51 0.02 3.19
N THR A 12 -0.01 -1.19 2.95
CA THR A 12 0.91 -1.96 3.82
C THR A 12 1.94 -2.72 2.96
N CYS A 13 2.94 -3.32 3.60
CA CYS A 13 3.96 -4.14 2.94
C CYS A 13 4.64 -3.41 1.77
N HIS A 14 5.02 -2.16 2.01
CA HIS A 14 5.68 -1.32 1.03
C HIS A 14 7.14 -1.74 0.87
N VAL A 15 7.50 -2.10 -0.36
CA VAL A 15 8.87 -2.25 -0.81
C VAL A 15 9.15 -1.07 -1.74
N LYS A 16 9.94 -0.11 -1.25
CA LYS A 16 10.19 1.17 -1.93
C LYS A 16 10.63 0.96 -3.38
N GLY A 17 9.94 1.60 -4.32
CA GLY A 17 10.25 1.49 -5.76
C GLY A 17 9.87 0.16 -6.42
N VAL A 18 9.39 -0.85 -5.67
CA VAL A 18 9.06 -2.18 -6.22
C VAL A 18 7.56 -2.44 -6.18
N PHE A 19 6.92 -2.46 -5.01
CA PHE A 19 5.48 -2.64 -4.90
C PHE A 19 4.94 -2.28 -3.51
N HIS A 20 3.61 -2.22 -3.40
CA HIS A 20 2.92 -2.20 -2.12
C HIS A 20 1.60 -2.98 -2.18
N VAL A 21 1.09 -3.41 -1.02
CA VAL A 21 -0.18 -4.10 -0.92
C VAL A 21 -1.27 -3.13 -0.47
N VAL A 22 -2.43 -3.21 -1.11
CA VAL A 22 -3.66 -2.51 -0.69
C VAL A 22 -4.85 -3.45 -0.69
N THR A 23 -5.86 -3.11 0.10
CA THR A 23 -7.14 -3.80 0.07
C THR A 23 -8.19 -2.85 -0.52
N LYS A 24 -8.90 -3.32 -1.55
CA LYS A 24 -9.99 -2.59 -2.18
C LYS A 24 -11.25 -2.84 -1.37
N PHE A 25 -11.94 -1.78 -0.97
CA PHE A 25 -13.20 -1.85 -0.25
C PHE A 25 -14.32 -1.25 -1.08
N PHE A 26 -15.51 -1.83 -0.95
CA PHE A 26 -16.74 -1.11 -1.23
C PHE A 26 -16.96 -0.09 -0.11
N HIS A 27 -17.29 1.15 -0.48
CA HIS A 27 -17.48 2.23 0.48
C HIS A 27 -18.77 3.00 0.23
N ILE A 28 -19.32 3.56 1.30
CA ILE A 28 -20.38 4.57 1.29
C ILE A 28 -19.82 5.81 1.97
N ASN A 29 -19.83 6.96 1.30
CA ASN A 29 -19.28 8.22 1.84
C ASN A 29 -17.85 8.05 2.40
N PHE A 30 -17.01 7.31 1.67
CA PHE A 30 -15.61 6.99 2.04
C PHE A 30 -15.43 6.09 3.28
N VAL A 31 -16.50 5.58 3.88
CA VAL A 31 -16.44 4.57 4.95
C VAL A 31 -16.16 3.20 4.31
N PRO A 32 -15.03 2.53 4.60
CA PRO A 32 -14.75 1.20 4.07
C PRO A 32 -15.68 0.18 4.75
N LEU A 33 -16.60 -0.43 4.00
CA LEU A 33 -17.59 -1.36 4.57
C LEU A 33 -17.18 -2.82 4.35
N VAL A 34 -17.04 -3.22 3.08
CA VAL A 34 -16.82 -4.63 2.72
C VAL A 34 -15.53 -4.73 1.91
N PRO A 35 -14.56 -5.57 2.31
CA PRO A 35 -13.37 -5.82 1.52
C PRO A 35 -13.74 -6.64 0.28
N VAL A 36 -13.36 -6.14 -0.90
CA VAL A 36 -13.60 -6.79 -2.20
C VAL A 36 -12.42 -7.66 -2.60
N GLY A 37 -11.21 -7.30 -2.16
CA GLY A 37 -10.00 -8.08 -2.41
C GLY A 37 -8.73 -7.29 -2.11
N SER A 38 -7.61 -8.00 -1.98
CA SER A 38 -6.29 -7.40 -1.83
C SER A 38 -5.53 -7.44 -3.15
N TYR A 39 -4.65 -6.48 -3.36
CA TYR A 39 -3.94 -6.27 -4.60
C TYR A 39 -2.48 -5.86 -4.32
N VAL A 40 -1.56 -6.43 -5.10
CA VAL A 40 -0.17 -5.98 -5.18
C VAL A 40 -0.09 -4.95 -6.29
N VAL A 41 0.19 -3.70 -5.93
CA VAL A 41 0.36 -2.58 -6.85
C VAL A 41 1.83 -2.45 -7.17
N ILE A 42 2.19 -2.60 -8.44
CA ILE A 42 3.58 -2.57 -8.89
C ILE A 42 4.04 -1.11 -9.03
N GLY A 43 5.20 -0.82 -8.44
CA GLY A 43 5.78 0.51 -8.32
C GLY A 43 5.15 1.38 -7.22
N ASP A 44 5.58 2.64 -7.18
CA ASP A 44 5.06 3.65 -6.24
C ASP A 44 3.86 4.44 -6.81
N LYS A 45 3.32 4.01 -7.96
CA LYS A 45 2.20 4.66 -8.61
C LYS A 45 0.89 4.45 -7.83
N THR A 46 -0.09 5.32 -8.06
CA THR A 46 -1.45 5.16 -7.52
C THR A 46 -2.10 3.88 -8.06
N PHE A 47 -3.19 3.43 -7.44
CA PHE A 47 -3.95 2.20 -7.79
C PHE A 47 -4.46 2.11 -9.24
N ARG A 48 -4.14 3.07 -10.10
CA ARG A 48 -4.34 3.02 -11.56
C ARG A 48 -3.22 2.25 -12.29
N ALA A 49 -2.15 1.89 -11.59
CA ALA A 49 -1.04 1.09 -12.09
C ALA A 49 -1.43 -0.40 -12.22
N PRO A 50 -0.64 -1.23 -12.94
CA PRO A 50 -0.88 -2.67 -12.98
C PRO A 50 -0.90 -3.24 -11.56
N ALA A 51 -2.04 -3.84 -11.20
CA ALA A 51 -2.30 -4.38 -9.88
C ALA A 51 -2.73 -5.85 -10.02
N VAL A 52 -2.04 -6.74 -9.30
CA VAL A 52 -2.32 -8.17 -9.33
C VAL A 52 -3.14 -8.54 -8.11
N LYS A 53 -4.28 -9.20 -8.31
CA LYS A 53 -5.14 -9.67 -7.22
C LYS A 53 -4.41 -10.76 -6.42
N VAL A 54 -4.39 -10.63 -5.10
CA VAL A 54 -3.81 -11.60 -4.17
C VAL A 54 -4.85 -12.02 -3.12
N PRO A 55 -4.66 -13.16 -2.43
CA PRO A 55 -5.49 -13.55 -1.30
C PRO A 55 -5.58 -12.44 -0.26
N LEU A 56 -6.72 -12.36 0.41
CA LEU A 56 -7.04 -11.26 1.32
C LEU A 56 -5.98 -11.12 2.41
N GLN A 57 -5.42 -9.91 2.53
CA GLN A 57 -4.32 -9.62 3.44
C GLN A 57 -4.85 -8.97 4.72
N TRP A 58 -4.98 -9.78 5.78
CA TRP A 58 -5.49 -9.32 7.09
C TRP A 58 -4.74 -8.12 7.65
N LYS A 59 -3.42 -8.01 7.41
CA LYS A 59 -2.63 -6.84 7.79
C LYS A 59 -3.12 -5.56 7.11
N SER A 60 -3.33 -5.60 5.79
CA SER A 60 -3.84 -4.46 5.03
C SER A 60 -5.26 -4.08 5.45
N LEU A 61 -6.12 -5.08 5.68
CA LEU A 61 -7.48 -4.89 6.20
C LEU A 61 -7.48 -4.23 7.58
N GLY A 62 -6.68 -4.75 8.53
CA GLY A 62 -6.57 -4.22 9.88
C GLY A 62 -6.04 -2.78 9.90
N VAL A 63 -5.04 -2.48 9.05
CA VAL A 63 -4.50 -1.13 8.92
C VAL A 63 -5.50 -0.16 8.30
N ALA A 64 -6.33 -0.62 7.36
CA ALA A 64 -7.43 0.20 6.81
C ALA A 64 -8.43 0.58 7.90
N TRP A 65 -8.89 -0.39 8.70
CA TRP A 65 -9.83 -0.15 9.80
C TRP A 65 -9.22 0.68 10.92
N LEU A 66 -7.97 0.41 11.31
CA LEU A 66 -7.26 1.20 12.31
C LEU A 66 -7.19 2.67 11.90
N ARG A 67 -6.76 2.96 10.66
CA ARG A 67 -6.71 4.33 10.13
C ARG A 67 -8.10 4.99 10.10
N PHE A 68 -9.13 4.23 9.74
CA PHE A 68 -10.50 4.72 9.76
C PHE A 68 -10.96 5.08 11.18
N LEU A 69 -10.69 4.23 12.17
CA LEU A 69 -11.03 4.50 13.58
C LEU A 69 -10.26 5.70 14.13
N CYS A 70 -8.96 5.81 13.85
CA CYS A 70 -8.16 6.97 14.27
C CYS A 70 -8.69 8.26 13.64
N PHE A 71 -9.05 8.23 12.35
CA PHE A 71 -9.67 9.37 11.69
C PHE A 71 -11.05 9.72 12.28
N GLY A 72 -11.87 8.71 12.56
CA GLY A 72 -13.15 8.88 13.25
C GLY A 72 -12.96 9.55 14.62
N LEU A 73 -11.99 9.09 15.41
CA LEU A 73 -11.65 9.68 16.70
C LEU A 73 -11.29 11.17 16.58
N THR A 74 -10.50 11.55 15.55
CA THR A 74 -10.19 12.95 15.25
C THR A 74 -11.44 13.77 14.94
N VAL A 75 -12.32 13.26 14.07
CA VAL A 75 -13.53 13.97 13.66
C VAL A 75 -14.51 14.12 14.83
N PHE A 76 -14.76 13.07 15.60
CA PHE A 76 -15.63 13.14 16.77
C PHE A 76 -15.06 14.04 17.88
N GLY A 77 -13.75 14.00 18.10
CA GLY A 77 -13.06 14.94 18.98
C GLY A 77 -13.30 16.39 18.54
N LEU A 78 -13.14 16.69 17.25
CA LEU A 78 -13.33 18.03 16.70
C LEU A 78 -14.78 18.52 16.84
N ILE A 79 -15.76 17.64 16.57
CA ILE A 79 -17.17 17.95 16.81
C ILE A 79 -17.40 18.26 18.29
N GLY A 80 -16.80 17.49 19.19
CA GLY A 80 -16.86 17.73 20.64
C GLY A 80 -16.29 19.10 21.02
N VAL A 81 -15.15 19.49 20.45
CA VAL A 81 -14.55 20.82 20.67
C VAL A 81 -15.53 21.91 20.27
N ILE A 82 -16.10 21.82 19.07
CA ILE A 82 -17.05 22.82 18.55
C ILE A 82 -18.29 22.88 19.46
N ALA A 83 -18.92 21.74 19.75
CA ALA A 83 -20.14 21.70 20.55
C ALA A 83 -19.93 22.32 21.95
N ILE A 84 -18.86 21.94 22.64
CA ILE A 84 -18.58 22.42 24.01
C ILE A 84 -18.17 23.90 24.00
N SER A 85 -17.47 24.36 22.97
CA SER A 85 -17.05 25.77 22.86
C SER A 85 -18.21 26.74 22.71
N THR A 86 -19.39 26.26 22.31
CA THR A 86 -20.61 27.09 22.15
C THR A 86 -21.48 27.17 23.41
N GLU A 87 -21.21 26.38 24.45
CA GLU A 87 -21.94 26.43 25.73
C GLU A 87 -21.52 27.64 26.57
N GLN A 88 -22.48 28.28 27.27
CA GLN A 88 -22.18 29.26 28.32
C GLN A 88 -22.75 28.80 29.68
N PRO A 89 -21.92 28.68 30.74
CA PRO A 89 -20.46 28.84 30.73
C PRO A 89 -19.75 27.66 30.06
N VAL A 90 -18.60 27.92 29.44
CA VAL A 90 -17.77 26.87 28.83
C VAL A 90 -17.20 25.96 29.92
N LYS A 91 -17.46 24.66 29.81
CA LYS A 91 -16.93 23.66 30.74
C LYS A 91 -15.52 23.26 30.32
N VAL A 92 -14.51 23.82 31.00
CA VAL A 92 -13.08 23.63 30.68
C VAL A 92 -12.63 22.17 30.70
N GLY A 93 -13.17 21.33 31.59
CA GLY A 93 -12.82 19.91 31.67
C GLY A 93 -13.20 19.12 30.41
N PRO A 94 -14.50 19.06 30.04
CA PRO A 94 -14.96 18.46 28.80
C PRO A 94 -14.26 19.03 27.56
N LEU A 95 -14.01 20.34 27.51
CA LEU A 95 -13.30 20.97 26.39
C LEU A 95 -11.86 20.43 26.26
N GLY A 96 -11.13 20.35 27.38
CA GLY A 96 -9.79 19.78 27.41
C GLY A 96 -9.75 18.33 26.93
N LEU A 97 -10.72 17.51 27.34
CA LEU A 97 -10.84 16.12 26.89
C LEU A 97 -11.11 16.02 25.37
N ALA A 98 -11.97 16.88 24.83
CA ALA A 98 -12.28 16.90 23.40
C ALA A 98 -11.04 17.30 22.56
N ILE A 99 -10.29 18.32 23.00
CA ILE A 99 -9.03 18.73 22.37
C ILE A 99 -8.02 17.57 22.42
N PHE A 100 -7.80 16.97 23.60
CA PHE A 100 -6.88 15.84 23.76
C PHE A 100 -7.24 14.68 22.84
N THR A 101 -8.52 14.30 22.77
CA THR A 101 -9.02 13.22 21.91
C THR A 101 -8.76 13.50 20.43
N THR A 102 -8.97 14.75 20.00
CA THR A 102 -8.70 15.19 18.62
C THR A 102 -7.23 15.04 18.26
N LEU A 103 -6.33 15.56 19.13
CA LEU A 103 -4.89 15.51 18.95
C LEU A 103 -4.36 14.07 18.99
N LEU A 104 -4.90 13.24 19.90
CA LEU A 104 -4.57 11.83 19.98
C LEU A 104 -4.96 11.09 18.70
N GLY A 105 -6.19 11.27 18.20
CA GLY A 105 -6.63 10.68 16.93
C GLY A 105 -5.72 11.07 15.78
N LEU A 106 -5.37 12.36 15.68
CA LEU A 106 -4.50 12.87 14.62
C LEU A 106 -3.09 12.27 14.73
N GLY A 107 -2.52 12.25 15.93
CA GLY A 107 -1.23 11.64 16.22
C GLY A 107 -1.19 10.16 15.85
N LEU A 108 -2.25 9.41 16.18
CA LEU A 108 -2.38 7.99 15.81
C LEU A 108 -2.48 7.81 14.30
N VAL A 109 -3.24 8.65 13.58
CA VAL A 109 -3.28 8.60 12.11
C VAL A 109 -1.87 8.75 11.54
N VAL A 110 -1.14 9.81 11.94
CA VAL A 110 0.24 10.06 11.47
C VAL A 110 1.14 8.87 11.81
N LEU A 111 1.05 8.36 13.04
CA LEU A 111 1.84 7.23 13.52
C LEU A 111 1.62 5.97 12.65
N THR A 112 0.39 5.69 12.22
CA THR A 112 0.12 4.53 11.35
C THR A 112 0.74 4.65 9.94
N TYR A 113 1.13 5.86 9.51
CA TYR A 113 1.82 6.06 8.24
C TYR A 113 3.35 6.02 8.38
N THR A 114 3.88 6.26 9.57
CA THR A 114 5.33 6.35 9.81
C THR A 114 5.91 5.10 10.46
N LEU A 115 5.11 4.31 11.18
CA LEU A 115 5.62 3.13 11.90
C LEU A 115 6.12 2.02 10.96
N PRO A 116 7.40 1.60 11.08
CA PRO A 116 7.97 0.52 10.29
C PRO A 116 7.22 -0.82 10.38
N PRO A 117 6.71 -1.27 11.55
CA PRO A 117 5.99 -2.55 11.63
C PRO A 117 4.70 -2.60 10.79
N ILE A 118 4.08 -1.45 10.53
CA ILE A 118 2.85 -1.33 9.75
C ILE A 118 3.16 -1.22 8.26
N THR A 119 4.22 -0.48 7.94
CA THR A 119 4.55 -0.10 6.56
C THR A 119 5.48 -1.09 5.89
N ARG A 120 6.47 -1.63 6.59
CA ARG A 120 7.50 -2.51 6.02
C ARG A 120 7.04 -3.96 6.01
N THR A 121 7.54 -4.71 5.03
CA THR A 121 7.37 -6.17 4.96
C THR A 121 8.71 -6.85 5.19
N SER A 122 8.68 -8.04 5.77
CA SER A 122 9.86 -8.91 5.79
C SER A 122 10.19 -9.37 4.37
N TYR A 123 11.46 -9.70 4.13
CA TYR A 123 11.93 -10.19 2.83
C TYR A 123 11.16 -11.44 2.39
N GLN A 124 11.04 -12.45 3.27
CA GLN A 124 10.33 -13.70 2.94
C GLN A 124 8.90 -13.41 2.46
N ARG A 125 8.19 -12.54 3.19
CA ARG A 125 6.83 -12.17 2.82
C ARG A 125 6.77 -11.41 1.51
N ALA A 126 7.78 -10.59 1.22
CA ALA A 126 7.87 -9.85 -0.02
C ALA A 126 8.08 -10.80 -1.22
N VAL A 127 8.92 -11.82 -1.06
CA VAL A 127 9.13 -12.88 -2.06
C VAL A 127 7.84 -13.67 -2.28
N ASP A 128 7.15 -14.11 -1.23
CA ASP A 128 5.88 -14.84 -1.36
C ASP A 128 4.85 -14.03 -2.16
N LEU A 129 4.74 -12.73 -1.89
CA LEU A 129 3.84 -11.82 -2.61
C LEU A 129 4.27 -11.60 -4.06
N ALA A 130 5.58 -11.49 -4.32
CA ALA A 130 6.12 -11.36 -5.67
C ALA A 130 5.86 -12.62 -6.52
N MET A 131 5.99 -13.80 -5.92
CA MET A 131 5.67 -15.08 -6.57
C MET A 131 4.16 -15.21 -6.84
N GLN A 132 3.31 -14.86 -5.88
CA GLN A 132 1.85 -14.83 -6.08
C GLN A 132 1.45 -13.83 -7.18
N ALA A 133 2.15 -12.70 -7.26
CA ALA A 133 1.93 -11.68 -8.28
C ALA A 133 2.63 -12.00 -9.62
N LYS A 134 3.29 -13.17 -9.75
CA LYS A 134 4.03 -13.62 -10.94
C LYS A 134 5.02 -12.56 -11.44
N PHE A 135 5.85 -12.06 -10.54
CA PHE A 135 6.88 -11.09 -10.90
C PHE A 135 7.81 -11.64 -11.97
N THR A 136 8.20 -10.77 -12.91
CA THR A 136 9.24 -11.10 -13.88
C THR A 136 10.60 -11.26 -13.18
N PRO A 137 11.58 -11.94 -13.81
CA PRO A 137 12.94 -12.02 -13.27
C PRO A 137 13.51 -10.63 -12.94
N ALA A 138 13.26 -9.63 -13.79
CA ALA A 138 13.65 -8.24 -13.55
C ALA A 138 12.99 -7.64 -12.29
N GLY A 139 11.72 -7.98 -12.01
CA GLY A 139 11.02 -7.57 -10.80
C GLY A 139 11.62 -8.20 -9.54
N LEU A 140 12.07 -9.45 -9.61
CA LEU A 140 12.74 -10.14 -8.51
C LEU A 140 14.13 -9.55 -8.22
N VAL A 141 14.92 -9.22 -9.25
CA VAL A 141 16.20 -8.51 -9.08
C VAL A 141 16.01 -7.18 -8.37
N ARG A 142 14.99 -6.38 -8.76
CA ARG A 142 14.67 -5.12 -8.07
C ARG A 142 14.24 -5.34 -6.62
N LEU A 143 13.52 -6.42 -6.34
CA LEU A 143 13.15 -6.81 -4.98
C LEU A 143 14.38 -7.13 -4.13
N GLU A 144 15.32 -7.92 -4.65
CA GLU A 144 16.56 -8.25 -3.94
C GLU A 144 17.42 -7.02 -3.65
N ALA A 145 17.54 -6.13 -4.64
CA ALA A 145 18.24 -4.86 -4.46
C ALA A 145 17.58 -3.99 -3.39
N ALA A 146 16.24 -3.93 -3.36
CA ALA A 146 15.50 -3.14 -2.37
C ALA A 146 15.68 -3.63 -0.92
N PHE A 147 16.02 -4.92 -0.73
CA PHE A 147 16.36 -5.50 0.57
C PHE A 147 17.87 -5.55 0.84
N GLY A 148 18.70 -5.01 -0.04
CA GLY A 148 20.16 -4.97 0.12
C GLY A 148 20.83 -6.34 0.02
N ARG A 149 20.21 -7.32 -0.66
CA ARG A 149 20.81 -8.65 -0.86
C ARG A 149 21.78 -8.72 -2.03
N ILE A 150 21.59 -7.83 -3.00
CA ILE A 150 22.49 -7.61 -4.12
C ILE A 150 22.87 -6.14 -4.17
N THR A 151 24.08 -5.84 -4.65
CA THR A 151 24.51 -4.46 -4.81
C THR A 151 23.77 -3.80 -5.99
N PRO A 152 23.69 -2.45 -6.03
CA PRO A 152 23.09 -1.75 -7.17
C PRO A 152 23.78 -2.09 -8.50
N GLU A 153 25.10 -2.32 -8.49
CA GLU A 153 25.88 -2.72 -9.67
C GLU A 153 25.52 -4.12 -10.14
N GLN A 154 25.41 -5.09 -9.21
CA GLN A 154 24.95 -6.44 -9.52
C GLN A 154 23.51 -6.44 -10.04
N ALA A 155 22.64 -5.61 -9.46
CA ALA A 155 21.27 -5.45 -9.93
C ALA A 155 21.23 -4.87 -11.36
N ALA A 156 22.06 -3.87 -11.66
CA ALA A 156 22.16 -3.29 -13.00
C ALA A 156 22.67 -4.32 -14.02
N ALA A 157 23.75 -5.04 -13.71
CA ALA A 157 24.31 -6.08 -14.58
C ALA A 157 23.31 -7.23 -14.82
N ALA A 158 22.58 -7.67 -13.79
CA ALA A 158 21.55 -8.70 -13.93
C ALA A 158 20.37 -8.22 -14.78
N LEU A 159 19.96 -6.95 -14.63
CA LEU A 159 18.91 -6.35 -15.47
C LEU A 159 19.35 -6.21 -16.93
N GLU A 160 20.62 -5.88 -17.18
CA GLU A 160 21.20 -5.79 -18.51
C GLU A 160 21.26 -7.17 -19.18
N GLN A 161 21.74 -8.19 -18.47
CA GLN A 161 21.75 -9.58 -18.97
C GLN A 161 20.33 -10.07 -19.32
N LEU A 162 19.34 -9.75 -18.48
CA LEU A 162 17.94 -10.09 -18.76
C LEU A 162 17.38 -9.32 -19.97
N ALA A 163 17.82 -8.07 -20.18
CA ALA A 163 17.42 -7.30 -21.35
C ALA A 163 18.03 -7.87 -22.64
N LEU A 164 19.32 -8.23 -22.62
CA LEU A 164 20.02 -8.87 -23.74
C LEU A 164 19.40 -10.24 -24.07
N ALA A 165 19.12 -11.07 -23.06
CA ALA A 165 18.47 -12.36 -23.26
C ALA A 165 17.08 -12.22 -23.92
N LYS A 166 16.30 -11.21 -23.49
CA LYS A 166 15.00 -10.92 -24.09
C LYS A 166 15.12 -10.38 -25.51
N GLN A 167 16.16 -9.61 -25.82
CA GLN A 167 16.42 -9.16 -27.19
C GLN A 167 16.79 -10.33 -28.11
N ALA A 168 17.67 -11.22 -27.65
CA ALA A 168 18.05 -12.43 -28.40
C ALA A 168 16.86 -13.37 -28.67
N GLU A 169 15.88 -13.44 -27.75
CA GLU A 169 14.64 -14.21 -27.96
C GLU A 169 13.72 -13.58 -29.02
N LEU A 170 13.77 -12.25 -29.17
CA LEU A 170 12.95 -11.50 -30.14
C LEU A 170 13.57 -11.45 -31.54
N GLU A 171 14.87 -11.69 -31.67
CA GLU A 171 15.51 -11.81 -32.97
C GLU A 171 15.00 -13.09 -33.67
N PRO A 172 14.39 -12.96 -34.87
CA PRO A 172 13.85 -14.11 -35.58
C PRO A 172 14.97 -15.11 -35.86
N GLN A 173 14.74 -16.39 -35.51
CA GLN A 173 15.71 -17.42 -35.89
C GLN A 173 15.90 -17.37 -37.40
N PRO A 174 17.16 -17.40 -37.88
CA PRO A 174 17.42 -17.39 -39.32
C PRO A 174 16.63 -18.52 -39.96
N GLU A 175 15.80 -18.20 -40.96
CA GLU A 175 15.00 -19.20 -41.66
C GLU A 175 15.93 -20.34 -42.13
N PRO A 176 15.56 -21.61 -41.90
CA PRO A 176 16.39 -22.73 -42.32
C PRO A 176 16.62 -22.61 -43.82
N THR A 177 17.89 -22.44 -44.20
CA THR A 177 18.27 -22.33 -45.61
C THR A 177 17.82 -23.61 -46.31
N PRO A 178 17.00 -23.53 -47.38
CA PRO A 178 16.51 -24.72 -48.06
C PRO A 178 17.69 -25.54 -48.56
N ALA A 179 17.78 -26.81 -48.16
CA ALA A 179 18.76 -27.76 -48.68
C ALA A 179 18.43 -28.01 -50.16
N GLY A 180 19.31 -27.53 -51.04
CA GLY A 180 19.25 -27.77 -52.49
C GLY A 180 19.75 -29.15 -52.89
#